data_AF-A0A2G2ZGC0-F1
#
_entry.id   AF-A0A2G2ZGC0-F1
#
_cell.length_a   1.000
_cell.length_b   1.000
_cell.length_c   1.000
_cell.angle_alpha   90.00
_cell.angle_beta   90.00
_cell.angle_gamma   90.00
#
_symmetry.space_group_name_H-M   'P 1'
#
loop_
_entity.id
_entity.type
_entity.pdbx_description
1 polymer ?
#
loop_
_entity_poly.entity_id
_entity_poly.type
_entity_poly.pdbx_seq_one_letter_code
_entity_poly.pdbx_strand_id
1 'polypeptide(L)'
;MGVPIATWPMHSEQPLNGFFVTEILKIGLLVREWEKCKELVKASTIENAVRKLMASEEGDEIRNRAEELGATVRQSTEKGGASQLELDSFVAHITR
;
A
#
# COMPACT_ATOMS: atom_id res chain seq x y z
N MET A 1 -0.45 5.83 9.31
CA MET A 1 1.01 5.51 9.30
C MET A 1 1.43 5.42 7.85
N GLY A 2 2.64 5.85 7.50
CA GLY A 2 3.16 5.84 6.13
C GLY A 2 4.26 4.81 5.96
N VAL A 3 3.90 3.53 6.06
CA VAL A 3 4.85 2.42 6.06
C VAL A 3 4.82 1.77 4.67
N PRO A 4 5.98 1.53 4.04
CA PRO A 4 6.02 0.87 2.75
C PRO A 4 5.59 -0.60 2.86
N ILE A 5 5.11 -1.18 1.76
CA ILE A 5 4.58 -2.56 1.76
C ILE A 5 5.40 -3.47 0.86
N ALA A 6 5.98 -4.52 1.43
CA ALA A 6 6.45 -5.67 0.66
C ALA A 6 5.24 -6.58 0.35
N THR A 7 4.69 -6.48 -0.85
CA THR A 7 3.43 -7.16 -1.20
C THR A 7 3.65 -8.65 -1.44
N TRP A 8 2.81 -9.46 -0.80
CA TRP A 8 2.82 -10.92 -0.89
C TRP A 8 1.40 -11.44 -1.07
N PRO A 9 0.86 -11.46 -2.31
CA PRO A 9 -0.52 -11.85 -2.55
C PRO A 9 -0.73 -13.35 -2.32
N MET A 10 -1.81 -13.69 -1.62
CA MET A 10 -2.19 -15.07 -1.24
C MET A 10 -3.55 -15.50 -1.80
N HIS A 11 -4.55 -14.61 -1.87
CA HIS A 11 -5.88 -14.93 -2.42
C HIS A 11 -6.73 -13.69 -2.72
N SER A 12 -7.92 -13.91 -3.30
CA SER A 12 -8.96 -12.90 -3.55
C SER A 12 -8.41 -11.69 -4.31
N GLU A 13 -8.72 -10.46 -3.88
CA GLU A 13 -8.28 -9.21 -4.51
C GLU A 13 -6.82 -8.83 -4.18
N GLN A 14 -6.09 -9.64 -3.39
CA GLN A 14 -4.71 -9.30 -3.02
C GLN A 14 -3.77 -9.13 -4.21
N PRO A 15 -3.87 -9.88 -5.32
CA PRO A 15 -3.06 -9.61 -6.51
C PRO A 15 -3.30 -8.21 -7.08
N LEU A 16 -4.57 -7.79 -7.15
CA LEU A 16 -4.94 -6.46 -7.63
C LEU A 16 -4.49 -5.36 -6.67
N ASN A 17 -4.67 -5.57 -5.36
CA ASN A 17 -4.18 -4.65 -4.34
C ASN A 17 -2.65 -4.55 -4.36
N GLY A 18 -1.96 -5.68 -4.60
CA GLY A 18 -0.51 -5.73 -4.78
C GLY A 18 -0.07 -4.84 -5.94
N PHE A 19 -0.69 -5.02 -7.10
CA PHE A 19 -0.45 -4.17 -8.28
C PHE A 19 -0.76 -2.69 -7.99
N PHE A 20 -1.87 -2.40 -7.33
CA PHE A 20 -2.24 -1.02 -6.99
C PHE A 20 -1.19 -0.37 -6.08
N VAL A 21 -0.70 -1.09 -5.07
CA VAL A 21 0.31 -0.62 -4.12
C VAL A 21 1.68 -0.40 -4.79
N THR A 22 2.10 -1.29 -5.71
CA THR A 22 3.43 -1.24 -6.33
C THR A 22 3.48 -0.36 -7.58
N GLU A 23 2.50 -0.46 -8.46
CA GLU A 23 2.55 0.19 -9.79
C GLU A 23 1.84 1.55 -9.81
N ILE A 24 0.73 1.68 -9.09
CA ILE A 24 -0.09 2.89 -9.12
C ILE A 24 0.35 3.85 -8.01
N LEU A 25 0.24 3.40 -6.76
CA LEU A 25 0.64 4.22 -5.62
C LEU A 25 2.17 4.30 -5.50
N LYS A 26 2.89 3.28 -5.96
CA LYS A 26 4.36 3.07 -5.78
C LYS A 26 4.82 3.41 -4.36
N ILE A 27 4.16 2.76 -3.40
CA ILE A 27 4.48 2.79 -1.96
C ILE A 27 4.88 1.39 -1.47
N GLY A 28 5.23 0.48 -2.38
CA GLY A 28 5.59 -0.88 -2.04
C GLY A 28 6.35 -1.58 -3.14
N LEU A 29 6.76 -2.81 -2.85
CA LEU A 29 7.50 -3.68 -3.74
C LEU A 29 6.88 -5.08 -3.76
N LEU A 30 6.76 -5.69 -4.93
CA LEU A 30 6.29 -7.07 -5.08
C LEU A 30 7.38 -8.07 -4.66
N VAL A 31 7.08 -8.92 -3.68
CA VAL A 31 8.00 -9.98 -3.23
C VAL A 31 7.90 -11.22 -4.12
N ARG A 32 6.68 -11.54 -4.55
CA ARG A 32 6.39 -12.72 -5.35
C ARG A 32 5.22 -12.44 -6.29
N GLU A 33 5.42 -12.74 -7.57
CA GLU A 33 4.38 -12.79 -8.61
C GLU A 33 3.20 -13.68 -8.20
N TRP A 34 1.99 -13.27 -8.58
CA TRP A 34 0.78 -14.01 -8.25
C TRP A 34 0.74 -15.38 -8.93
N GLU A 35 1.27 -15.48 -10.15
CA GLU A 35 1.38 -16.70 -10.94
C GLU A 35 2.14 -17.80 -10.19
N LYS A 36 3.09 -17.40 -9.33
CA LYS A 36 3.92 -18.29 -8.52
C LYS A 36 3.34 -18.51 -7.12
N CYS A 37 2.05 -18.23 -6.89
CA CYS A 37 1.49 -18.21 -5.53
C CYS A 37 1.52 -19.55 -4.79
N LYS A 38 1.57 -20.66 -5.53
CA LYS A 38 1.67 -22.02 -5.00
C LYS A 38 3.12 -22.51 -4.84
N GLU A 39 4.10 -21.74 -5.32
CA GLU A 39 5.50 -22.09 -5.26
C GLU A 39 6.13 -21.64 -3.94
N LEU A 40 7.10 -22.43 -3.47
CA LEU A 40 7.92 -22.07 -2.32
C LEU A 40 8.90 -20.96 -2.72
N VAL A 41 8.83 -19.84 -2.02
CA VAL A 41 9.76 -18.71 -2.22
C VAL A 41 11.08 -19.02 -1.55
N LYS A 42 12.18 -18.82 -2.29
CA LYS A 42 13.53 -18.99 -1.77
C LYS A 42 13.85 -17.90 -0.76
N ALA A 43 14.61 -18.25 0.28
CA ALA A 43 15.07 -17.27 1.28
C ALA A 43 15.82 -16.09 0.65
N SER A 44 16.59 -16.32 -0.41
CA SER A 44 17.30 -15.26 -1.14
C SER A 44 16.37 -14.24 -1.81
N THR A 45 15.19 -14.66 -2.28
CA THR A 45 14.18 -13.75 -2.83
C THR A 45 13.64 -12.82 -1.74
N ILE A 46 13.38 -13.38 -0.55
CA ILE A 46 12.91 -12.62 0.61
C ILE A 46 13.99 -11.63 1.08
N GLU A 47 15.24 -12.11 1.21
CA GLU A 47 16.39 -11.28 1.58
C GLU A 47 16.55 -10.10 0.62
N ASN A 48 16.49 -10.35 -0.70
CA ASN A 48 16.62 -9.32 -1.70
C ASN A 48 15.49 -8.29 -1.61
N ALA A 49 14.23 -8.73 -1.45
CA ALA A 49 13.10 -7.81 -1.31
C ALA A 49 13.23 -6.93 -0.05
N VAL A 50 13.62 -7.51 1.08
CA VAL A 50 13.85 -6.77 2.33
C VAL A 50 15.01 -5.80 2.20
N ARG A 51 16.16 -6.25 1.68
CA ARG A 51 17.34 -5.40 1.47
C ARG A 51 17.02 -4.25 0.52
N LYS A 52 16.32 -4.53 -0.58
CA LYS A 52 15.88 -3.51 -1.53
C LYS A 52 14.97 -2.49 -0.87
N LEU A 53 13.96 -2.93 -0.11
CA LEU A 53 13.02 -2.01 0.52
C LEU A 53 13.64 -1.16 1.64
N MET A 54 14.65 -1.68 2.34
CA MET A 54 15.20 -1.05 3.55
C MET A 54 16.54 -0.33 3.34
N ALA A 55 17.36 -0.78 2.40
CA ALA A 55 18.75 -0.38 2.26
C ALA A 55 19.16 -0.13 0.79
N SER A 56 18.25 0.42 -0.01
CA SER A 56 18.53 0.88 -1.37
C SER A 56 17.87 2.23 -1.62
N GLU A 57 18.39 2.97 -2.61
CA GLU A 57 17.85 4.26 -3.06
C GLU A 57 16.38 4.14 -3.51
N GLU A 58 16.05 3.09 -4.27
CA GLU A 58 14.66 2.79 -4.63
C GLU A 58 13.77 2.56 -3.40
N GLY A 59 14.30 1.89 -2.37
CA GLY A 59 13.62 1.70 -1.10
C GLY A 59 13.38 3.01 -0.35
N ASP A 60 14.30 3.97 -0.43
CA ASP A 60 14.16 5.30 0.16
C ASP A 60 13.03 6.09 -0.52
N GLU A 61 12.96 6.06 -1.85
CA GLU A 61 11.88 6.68 -2.61
C GLU A 61 10.51 6.08 -2.23
N ILE A 62 10.43 4.76 -2.14
CA ILE A 62 9.20 4.06 -1.74
C ILE A 62 8.77 4.47 -0.33
N ARG A 63 9.70 4.59 0.62
CA ARG A 63 9.41 5.02 2.01
C ARG A 63 8.91 6.45 2.07
N ASN A 64 9.58 7.37 1.39
CA ASN A 64 9.17 8.78 1.34
C ASN A 64 7.74 8.92 0.78
N ARG A 65 7.42 8.21 -0.32
CA ARG A 65 6.07 8.23 -0.90
C ARG A 65 5.02 7.62 0.04
N ALA A 66 5.37 6.56 0.77
CA ALA A 66 4.48 5.97 1.77
C ALA A 66 4.19 6.96 2.92
N GLU A 67 5.19 7.71 3.38
CA GLU A 67 5.05 8.76 4.39
C GLU A 67 4.13 9.90 3.93
N GLU A 68 4.35 10.43 2.73
CA GLU A 68 3.53 11.48 2.12
C GLU A 68 2.07 11.06 1.94
N LEU A 69 1.83 9.87 1.38
CA LEU A 69 0.49 9.33 1.22
C LEU A 69 -0.18 9.11 2.57
N GLY A 70 0.56 8.57 3.54
CA GLY A 70 0.08 8.36 4.90
C GLY A 70 -0.32 9.66 5.61
N ALA A 71 0.36 10.79 5.32
CA ALA A 71 -0.03 12.11 5.82
C ALA A 71 -1.30 12.62 5.15
N THR A 72 -1.37 12.55 3.82
CA THR A 72 -2.54 12.96 3.03
C THR A 72 -3.82 12.23 3.46
N VAL A 73 -3.74 10.91 3.65
CA VAL A 73 -4.88 10.09 4.07
C VAL A 73 -5.34 10.44 5.49
N ARG A 74 -4.41 10.74 6.41
CA ARG A 74 -4.80 11.18 7.76
C ARG A 74 -5.55 12.50 7.70
N GLN A 75 -5.03 13.48 6.98
CA GLN A 75 -5.66 14.78 6.80
C GLN A 75 -7.06 14.66 6.19
N SER A 76 -7.27 13.75 5.23
CA SER A 76 -8.60 13.56 4.62
C SER A 76 -9.66 13.05 5.60
N THR A 77 -9.24 12.38 6.68
CA THR A 77 -10.14 11.84 7.73
C THR A 77 -10.33 12.74 8.94
N GLU A 78 -9.52 13.80 9.08
CA GLU A 78 -9.64 14.78 10.15
C GLU A 78 -10.89 15.66 9.98
N LYS A 79 -11.23 16.46 11.01
CA LYS A 79 -12.38 17.36 10.97
C LYS A 79 -12.26 18.36 9.81
N GLY A 80 -13.25 18.38 8.91
CA GLY A 80 -13.22 19.21 7.70
C GLY A 80 -12.38 18.62 6.57
N GLY A 81 -11.84 17.41 6.74
CA GLY A 81 -11.18 16.65 5.69
C GLY A 81 -12.18 16.05 4.71
N ALA A 82 -11.74 15.84 3.47
CA ALA A 82 -12.61 15.41 2.37
C ALA A 82 -13.40 14.13 2.68
N SER A 83 -12.74 13.09 3.24
CA SER A 83 -13.42 11.83 3.57
C SER A 83 -14.44 11.99 4.70
N GLN A 84 -14.17 12.88 5.66
CA GLN A 84 -15.11 13.19 6.74
C GLN A 84 -16.34 13.94 6.21
N LEU A 85 -16.15 14.91 5.31
CA LEU A 85 -17.25 15.65 4.69
C LEU A 85 -18.13 14.75 3.80
N GLU A 86 -17.53 13.85 3.02
CA GLU A 86 -18.29 12.88 2.21
C GLU A 86 -19.11 11.93 3.08
N LEU A 87 -18.56 11.49 4.22
CA LEU A 87 -19.30 10.66 5.17
C LEU A 87 -20.47 11.42 5.80
N ASP A 88 -20.28 12.67 6.22
CA ASP A 88 -21.35 13.52 6.76
C ASP A 88 -22.48 13.72 5.73
N SER A 89 -22.10 13.98 4.47
CA SER A 89 -23.03 14.12 3.33
C SER A 89 -23.84 12.84 3.12
N PHE A 90 -23.18 11.69 3.13
CA PHE A 90 -23.83 10.39 3.01
C PHE A 90 -24.84 10.13 4.14
N VAL A 91 -24.45 10.38 5.40
CA VAL A 91 -25.35 10.22 6.56
C VAL A 91 -26.58 11.12 6.43
N ALA A 92 -26.38 12.40 6.12
CA ALA A 92 -27.48 13.35 5.93
C ALA A 92 -28.45 12.90 4.82
N HIS A 93 -27.93 12.30 3.74
CA HIS A 93 -28.75 11.79 2.64
C HIS A 93 -29.64 10.60 3.06
N ILE A 94 -29.12 9.67 3.87
CA ILE A 94 -29.85 8.45 4.25
C ILE A 94 -30.76 8.65 5.47
N THR A 95 -30.58 9.72 6.25
CA THR A 95 -31.44 10.07 7.39
C THR A 95 -32.58 11.02 7.04
N ARG A 96 -32.75 11.38 5.77
CA ARG A 96 -33.82 12.26 5.30
C ARG A 96 -35.18 11.57 5.24
#